data_AF-A0A3Q0J3N8-F1
#
_entry.id   AF-A0A3Q0J3N8-F1
#
_cell.length_a   1.000
_cell.length_b   1.000
_cell.length_c   1.000
_cell.angle_alpha   90.00
_cell.angle_beta   90.00
_cell.angle_gamma   90.00
#
_symmetry.space_group_name_H-M   'P 1'
#
loop_
_entity.id
_entity.type
_entity.pdbx_description
1 polymer ?
#
loop_
_entity_poly.entity_id
_entity_poly.type
_entity_poly.pdbx_seq_one_letter_code
_entity_poly.pdbx_strand_id
1 'polypeptide(L)'
;MGNKTSCCSYSTPTTQRKVHSKSSRFEEYVPEGEESVGNLQHISEREPEDWETDPSLHPKAGTIFLERSKLEDGLSRKKSQSHIAADNRPLKKSSSCSTIYLDDSTVSQPNLKNTVKCSALAIYYYIKNGNSYKYLEIFDEKLHPLTRDPVPEDYDRYPPEHRQIYKFIRTLFNAAQLTAECAIITLVYLERLLTYAEVDITPGNWKRIVLGAILLASKVWDDQAVWNVDYCQILKDISVEDMNELERQFLEMLQFNINVPSSVYAKYYFDLRSLAESNDLTFPAEPLSKERAQKLEAMSRIMEDKMLRNNIKKWSSLDNVNFANQGSRKSIAILS
;
A
#
# COMPACT_ATOMS: atom_id res chain seq x y z
N MET A 1 -8.40 49.02 9.95
CA MET A 1 -7.95 48.34 8.72
C MET A 1 -6.52 48.82 8.43
N GLY A 2 -5.46 48.03 8.38
CA GLY A 2 -5.26 46.60 8.55
C GLY A 2 -3.78 46.35 8.94
N ASN A 3 -3.56 45.26 9.67
CA ASN A 3 -2.28 44.80 10.21
C ASN A 3 -1.22 44.59 9.13
N LYS A 4 0.02 45.02 9.42
CA LYS A 4 1.21 44.63 8.66
C LYS A 4 1.93 43.50 9.40
N THR A 5 1.81 42.30 8.83
CA THR A 5 2.84 41.25 8.73
C THR A 5 3.64 40.91 10.01
N SER A 6 3.15 39.87 10.72
CA SER A 6 3.96 39.02 11.58
C SER A 6 4.76 38.03 10.72
N CYS A 7 6.08 38.05 10.87
CA CYS A 7 7.01 37.07 10.32
C CYS A 7 7.55 36.21 11.47
N CYS A 8 6.81 35.16 11.85
CA CYS A 8 7.33 34.14 12.76
C CYS A 8 8.29 33.22 12.00
N SER A 9 9.58 33.45 12.18
CA SER A 9 10.64 32.50 11.84
C SER A 9 10.73 31.48 12.99
N TYR A 10 10.40 30.22 12.72
CA TYR A 10 10.70 29.12 13.64
C TYR A 10 12.09 28.57 13.27
N SER A 11 13.09 28.89 14.08
CA SER A 11 14.38 28.21 14.08
C SER A 11 14.24 26.89 14.85
N THR A 12 14.34 25.78 14.13
CA THR A 12 14.46 24.43 14.69
C THR A 12 15.79 24.33 15.48
N PRO A 13 15.82 23.80 16.71
CA PRO A 13 17.07 23.60 17.41
C PRO A 13 17.88 22.48 16.73
N THR A 14 19.16 22.73 16.48
CA THR A 14 20.11 21.71 16.04
C THR A 14 20.37 20.71 17.16
N THR A 15 19.93 19.47 17.00
CA THR A 15 20.30 18.34 17.87
C THR A 15 21.76 17.96 17.61
N GLN A 16 22.66 18.42 18.50
CA GLN A 16 24.01 17.88 18.57
C GLN A 16 23.95 16.41 19.02
N ARG A 17 24.44 15.52 18.17
CA ARG A 17 24.63 14.09 18.42
C ARG A 17 25.64 13.95 19.58
N LYS A 18 25.18 13.72 20.81
CA LYS A 18 26.07 13.45 21.96
C LYS A 18 26.82 12.15 21.71
N VAL A 19 28.12 12.28 21.49
CA VAL A 19 29.10 11.19 21.46
C VAL A 19 29.08 10.49 22.83
N HIS A 20 28.92 9.18 22.82
CA HIS A 20 29.04 8.33 24.01
C HIS A 20 30.44 8.47 24.64
N SER A 21 30.52 9.06 25.84
CA SER A 21 31.65 8.89 26.75
C SER A 21 31.17 8.24 28.05
N LYS A 22 31.84 7.15 28.42
CA LYS A 22 31.54 6.28 29.57
C LYS A 22 31.59 7.00 30.92
N SER A 23 30.72 6.53 31.82
CA SER A 23 30.85 6.45 33.30
C SER A 23 30.71 7.73 34.14
N SER A 24 29.59 7.84 34.87
CA SER A 24 29.60 7.87 36.35
C SER A 24 28.21 7.58 36.91
N ARG A 25 28.14 6.58 37.80
CA ARG A 25 26.99 6.18 38.61
C ARG A 25 26.54 7.34 39.50
N PHE A 26 25.31 7.80 39.35
CA PHE A 26 24.58 8.58 40.35
C PHE A 26 23.14 8.04 40.36
N GLU A 27 22.81 7.27 41.40
CA GLU A 27 21.44 6.87 41.69
C GLU A 27 20.73 8.07 42.34
N GLU A 28 19.75 8.63 41.64
CA GLU A 28 18.82 9.61 42.22
C GLU A 28 17.53 8.85 42.55
N TYR A 29 17.28 8.71 43.85
CA TYR A 29 16.08 8.07 44.39
C TYR A 29 14.89 9.04 44.28
N VAL A 30 13.89 8.69 43.46
CA VAL A 30 12.64 9.44 43.34
C VAL A 30 11.55 8.72 44.15
N PRO A 31 10.79 9.42 45.04
CA PRO A 31 9.70 8.81 45.79
C PRO A 31 8.54 8.40 44.87
N GLU A 32 7.87 7.29 45.19
CA GLU A 32 6.65 6.84 44.52
C GLU A 32 5.55 7.92 44.60
N GLY A 33 5.03 8.36 43.44
CA GLY A 33 3.78 9.13 43.41
C GLY A 33 3.55 10.16 42.32
N GLU A 34 4.49 10.45 41.42
CA GLU A 34 4.25 11.42 40.32
C GLU A 34 4.67 10.84 38.96
N GLU A 35 3.70 10.38 38.18
CA GLU A 35 3.90 10.08 36.76
C GLU A 35 4.22 11.39 36.02
N SER A 36 5.46 11.51 35.54
CA SER A 36 5.88 12.61 34.68
C SER A 36 5.15 12.50 33.32
N VAL A 37 4.08 13.28 33.16
CA VAL A 37 3.30 13.44 31.92
C VAL A 37 4.09 14.10 30.77
N GLY A 38 5.40 14.30 30.93
CA GLY A 38 6.25 15.04 30.00
C GLY A 38 6.96 14.20 28.93
N ASN A 39 6.85 12.87 28.96
CA ASN A 39 7.58 11.96 28.05
C ASN A 39 6.67 11.08 27.18
N LEU A 40 5.51 11.60 26.76
CA LEU A 40 4.74 10.96 25.70
C LEU A 40 5.44 11.17 24.36
N GLN A 41 6.14 10.14 23.89
CA GLN A 41 6.80 10.10 22.59
C GLN A 41 5.79 10.46 21.47
N HIS A 42 6.17 11.37 20.57
CA HIS A 42 5.32 11.74 19.45
C HIS A 42 5.12 10.53 18.52
N ILE A 43 3.93 10.34 17.95
CA ILE A 43 3.58 9.17 17.12
C ILE A 43 4.54 8.92 15.94
N SER A 44 5.23 9.95 15.45
CA SER A 44 6.24 9.84 14.39
C SER A 44 7.59 9.30 14.87
N GLU A 45 7.85 9.31 16.18
CA GLU A 45 9.10 8.89 16.82
C GLU A 45 9.02 7.48 17.42
N ARG A 46 7.83 6.88 17.41
CA ARG A 46 7.63 5.47 17.73
C ARG A 46 8.08 4.63 16.52
N GLU A 47 9.39 4.43 16.39
CA GLU A 47 9.90 3.36 15.52
C GLU A 47 9.49 2.02 16.14
N PRO A 48 8.87 1.09 15.39
CA PRO A 48 8.57 -0.23 15.91
C PRO A 48 9.91 -0.93 16.19
N GLU A 49 10.22 -1.16 17.47
CA GLU A 49 11.49 -1.77 17.86
C GLU A 49 11.62 -3.26 17.49
N ASP A 50 10.59 -3.93 16.98
CA ASP A 50 10.68 -5.35 16.62
C ASP A 50 10.23 -5.64 15.18
N TRP A 51 11.20 -5.69 14.27
CA TRP A 51 11.04 -6.26 12.92
C TRP A 51 10.77 -7.77 12.95
N GLU A 52 10.92 -8.43 14.10
CA GLU A 52 10.71 -9.87 14.28
C GLU A 52 9.23 -10.24 14.53
N THR A 53 8.39 -9.29 14.95
CA THR A 53 7.01 -9.57 15.38
C THR A 53 5.95 -9.29 14.29
N ASP A 54 6.28 -8.47 13.27
CA ASP A 54 5.35 -8.14 12.18
C ASP A 54 5.87 -8.57 10.78
N PRO A 55 5.33 -9.66 10.20
CA PRO A 55 5.68 -10.14 8.87
C PRO A 55 5.43 -9.10 7.75
N SER A 56 4.48 -8.17 7.94
CA SER A 56 4.19 -7.10 6.98
C SER A 56 5.34 -6.09 6.89
N LEU A 57 6.06 -5.86 7.99
CA LEU A 57 7.20 -4.96 8.07
C LEU A 57 8.51 -5.61 7.62
N HIS A 58 8.60 -6.95 7.64
CA HIS A 58 9.85 -7.64 7.34
C HIS A 58 10.23 -7.51 5.84
N PRO A 59 11.37 -6.85 5.50
CA PRO A 59 11.71 -6.52 4.10
C PRO A 59 11.98 -7.74 3.21
N LYS A 60 12.30 -8.89 3.81
CA LYS A 60 12.61 -10.15 3.09
C LYS A 60 11.49 -11.18 3.14
N ALA A 61 10.48 -10.99 4.00
CA ALA A 61 9.33 -11.89 4.01
C ALA A 61 8.46 -11.55 2.80
N GLY A 62 8.00 -12.55 2.04
CA GLY A 62 7.01 -12.30 0.98
C GLY A 62 5.68 -11.88 1.59
N THR A 63 4.81 -11.25 0.81
CA THR A 63 3.40 -11.11 1.23
C THR A 63 2.72 -12.48 1.29
N ILE A 64 1.79 -12.63 2.23
CA ILE A 64 1.02 -13.86 2.45
C ILE A 64 0.26 -14.23 1.17
N PHE A 65 -0.30 -13.25 0.45
CA PHE A 65 -1.03 -13.54 -0.79
C PHE A 65 -0.14 -14.11 -1.90
N LEU A 66 1.12 -13.66 -1.98
CA LEU A 66 2.07 -14.11 -2.99
C LEU A 66 2.66 -15.48 -2.64
N GLU A 67 2.72 -15.82 -1.36
CA GLU A 67 3.05 -17.18 -0.92
C GLU A 67 1.90 -18.14 -1.21
N ARG A 68 0.67 -17.75 -0.85
CA ARG A 68 -0.55 -18.53 -1.08
C ARG A 68 -0.84 -18.78 -2.56
N SER A 69 -0.55 -17.84 -3.46
CA SER A 69 -0.73 -18.07 -4.91
C SER A 69 0.23 -19.13 -5.47
N LYS A 70 1.46 -19.23 -4.95
CA LYS A 70 2.46 -20.21 -5.42
C LYS A 70 2.09 -21.65 -5.08
N LEU A 71 1.35 -21.88 -4.00
CA LEU A 71 0.91 -23.21 -3.58
C LEU A 71 -0.05 -23.85 -4.60
N GLU A 72 -0.82 -23.03 -5.32
CA GLU A 72 -1.74 -23.51 -6.35
C GLU A 72 -1.06 -23.67 -7.71
N ASP A 73 -0.33 -22.64 -8.14
CA ASP A 73 0.09 -22.57 -9.54
C ASP A 73 1.33 -23.44 -9.85
N GLY A 74 2.12 -23.88 -8.87
CA GLY A 74 3.38 -24.59 -9.14
C GLY A 74 4.37 -23.81 -10.03
N LEU A 75 4.09 -22.52 -10.28
CA LEU A 75 4.79 -21.70 -11.24
C LEU A 75 6.09 -21.20 -10.61
N SER A 76 7.18 -21.84 -11.01
CA SER A 76 8.51 -21.24 -10.97
C SER A 76 8.40 -19.81 -11.50
N ARG A 77 8.89 -18.83 -10.74
CA ARG A 77 9.06 -17.42 -11.16
C ARG A 77 9.40 -17.41 -12.65
N LYS A 78 8.42 -17.12 -13.52
CA LYS A 78 8.73 -16.77 -14.90
C LYS A 78 9.44 -15.45 -14.76
N LYS A 79 10.79 -15.50 -14.67
CA LYS A 79 11.64 -14.32 -14.81
C LYS A 79 11.02 -13.51 -15.93
N SER A 80 10.65 -12.26 -15.63
CA SER A 80 10.18 -11.27 -16.60
C SER A 80 10.85 -11.53 -17.94
N GLN A 81 10.15 -12.28 -18.81
CA GLN A 81 10.55 -12.38 -20.19
C GLN A 81 10.03 -11.08 -20.74
N SER A 82 10.90 -10.07 -20.71
CA SER A 82 10.85 -8.99 -21.68
C SER A 82 10.35 -9.60 -23.00
N HIS A 83 9.24 -9.08 -23.50
CA HIS A 83 8.62 -9.50 -24.75
C HIS A 83 9.67 -9.39 -25.89
N ILE A 84 10.43 -10.45 -26.10
CA ILE A 84 11.28 -10.63 -27.27
C ILE A 84 10.88 -11.98 -27.81
N ALA A 85 10.05 -11.95 -28.85
CA ALA A 85 9.64 -13.11 -29.61
C ALA A 85 10.88 -13.95 -29.96
N ALA A 86 10.82 -15.24 -29.68
CA ALA A 86 11.85 -16.20 -30.01
C ALA A 86 11.89 -16.41 -31.53
N ASP A 87 12.66 -15.59 -32.23
CA ASP A 87 13.02 -15.83 -33.62
C ASP A 87 14.52 -16.20 -33.69
N ASN A 88 14.79 -17.47 -34.00
CA ASN A 88 16.12 -18.10 -34.00
C ASN A 88 16.99 -17.63 -35.18
N ARG A 89 17.38 -16.35 -35.20
CA ARG A 89 18.41 -15.85 -36.12
C ARG A 89 19.54 -15.16 -35.33
N PRO A 90 20.82 -15.37 -35.68
CA PRO A 90 21.94 -14.71 -35.02
C PRO A 90 21.96 -13.23 -35.41
N LEU A 91 21.23 -12.40 -34.65
CA LEU A 91 21.21 -10.96 -34.82
C LEU A 91 22.49 -10.35 -34.24
N LYS A 92 23.20 -9.54 -35.04
CA LYS A 92 24.24 -8.61 -34.56
C LYS A 92 23.60 -7.70 -33.50
N LYS A 93 24.04 -7.85 -32.25
CA LYS A 93 23.49 -7.13 -31.10
C LYS A 93 23.81 -5.64 -31.19
N SER A 94 22.84 -4.84 -31.60
CA SER A 94 22.70 -3.45 -31.18
C SER A 94 21.48 -3.38 -30.27
N SER A 95 21.69 -3.10 -28.97
CA SER A 95 20.61 -2.85 -28.02
C SER A 95 20.01 -1.46 -28.28
N SER A 96 19.30 -1.33 -29.39
CA SER A 96 18.52 -0.12 -29.66
C SER A 96 17.23 -0.23 -28.86
N CYS A 97 17.21 0.31 -27.64
CA CYS A 97 15.97 0.61 -26.91
C CYS A 97 15.22 1.77 -27.61
N SER A 98 14.93 1.62 -28.90
CA SER A 98 14.31 2.67 -29.71
C SER A 98 12.88 2.94 -29.26
N THR A 99 12.18 1.91 -28.79
CA THR A 99 10.77 1.98 -28.38
C THR A 99 10.64 1.59 -26.92
N ILE A 100 10.20 2.54 -26.10
CA ILE A 100 9.93 2.34 -24.67
C ILE A 100 8.45 2.00 -24.54
N TYR A 101 8.11 0.92 -23.84
CA TYR A 101 6.73 0.57 -23.51
C TYR A 101 6.45 0.94 -22.06
N LEU A 102 5.33 1.60 -21.81
CA LEU A 102 4.92 2.05 -20.49
C LEU A 102 3.43 1.75 -20.27
N ASP A 103 3.10 1.26 -19.09
CA ASP A 103 1.75 0.89 -18.69
C ASP A 103 1.07 1.91 -17.75
N ASP A 104 1.68 3.10 -17.57
CA ASP A 104 1.18 4.22 -16.75
C ASP A 104 0.87 3.84 -15.29
N SER A 105 1.43 2.74 -14.79
CA SER A 105 1.34 2.38 -13.37
C SER A 105 2.72 2.46 -12.75
N THR A 106 2.92 3.44 -11.87
CA THR A 106 4.12 3.56 -11.07
C THR A 106 3.79 3.35 -9.60
N VAL A 107 4.82 3.17 -8.76
CA VAL A 107 4.66 3.10 -7.30
C VAL A 107 3.98 4.36 -6.77
N SER A 108 4.29 5.53 -7.35
CA SER A 108 3.74 6.81 -6.89
C SER A 108 2.37 7.16 -7.50
N GLN A 109 1.99 6.48 -8.59
CA GLN A 109 0.72 6.66 -9.28
C GLN A 109 0.24 5.30 -9.80
N PRO A 110 -0.29 4.44 -8.92
CA PRO A 110 -0.81 3.15 -9.32
C PRO A 110 -2.10 3.27 -10.15
N ASN A 111 -2.31 2.35 -11.08
CA ASN A 111 -3.55 2.34 -11.86
C ASN A 111 -4.69 1.71 -11.03
N LEU A 112 -5.67 2.53 -10.64
CA LEU A 112 -6.79 2.11 -9.78
C LEU A 112 -7.50 0.84 -10.27
N LYS A 113 -7.86 0.77 -11.55
CA LYS A 113 -8.61 -0.36 -12.10
C LYS A 113 -7.81 -1.66 -12.00
N ASN A 114 -6.51 -1.61 -12.26
CA ASN A 114 -5.64 -2.76 -12.11
C ASN A 114 -5.43 -3.14 -10.66
N THR A 115 -5.10 -2.16 -9.82
CA THR A 115 -4.86 -2.40 -8.40
C THR A 115 -6.07 -3.05 -7.75
N VAL A 116 -7.30 -2.55 -7.97
CA VAL A 116 -8.53 -3.15 -7.41
C VAL A 116 -8.76 -4.58 -7.91
N LYS A 117 -8.52 -4.86 -9.21
CA LYS A 117 -8.63 -6.24 -9.74
C LYS A 117 -7.65 -7.19 -9.06
N CYS A 118 -6.41 -6.74 -8.89
CA CYS A 118 -5.35 -7.53 -8.30
C CYS A 118 -5.55 -7.70 -6.79
N SER A 119 -6.02 -6.66 -6.08
CA SER A 119 -6.36 -6.75 -4.65
C SER A 119 -7.50 -7.75 -4.42
N ALA A 120 -8.51 -7.77 -5.30
CA ALA A 120 -9.55 -8.79 -5.25
C ALA A 120 -9.00 -10.22 -5.44
N LEU A 121 -7.98 -10.37 -6.29
CA LEU A 121 -7.32 -11.66 -6.50
C LEU A 121 -6.49 -12.07 -5.28
N ALA A 122 -5.77 -11.13 -4.66
CA ALA A 122 -5.05 -11.38 -3.41
C ALA A 122 -5.99 -11.86 -2.30
N ILE A 123 -7.16 -11.20 -2.16
CA ILE A 123 -8.19 -11.59 -1.18
C ILE A 123 -8.78 -12.97 -1.51
N TYR A 124 -9.00 -13.27 -2.79
CA TYR A 124 -9.41 -14.62 -3.21
C TYR A 124 -8.42 -15.69 -2.73
N TYR A 125 -7.11 -15.46 -2.89
CA TYR A 125 -6.07 -16.37 -2.41
C TYR A 125 -5.99 -16.45 -0.88
N TYR A 126 -6.34 -15.38 -0.15
CA TYR A 126 -6.51 -15.48 1.30
C TYR A 126 -7.63 -16.45 1.65
N ILE A 127 -8.80 -16.31 1.03
CA ILE A 127 -9.97 -17.14 1.34
C ILE A 127 -9.73 -18.61 1.01
N LYS A 128 -9.14 -18.88 -0.16
CA LYS A 128 -8.96 -20.24 -0.66
C LYS A 128 -7.98 -21.08 0.17
N ASN A 129 -6.98 -20.45 0.77
CA ASN A 129 -5.90 -21.11 1.49
C ASN A 129 -5.91 -20.81 3.00
N GLY A 130 -7.08 -20.44 3.56
CA GLY A 130 -7.25 -20.26 5.00
C GLY A 130 -7.22 -21.60 5.75
N ASN A 131 -6.48 -21.65 6.87
CA ASN A 131 -6.23 -22.87 7.64
C ASN A 131 -6.68 -22.76 9.13
N SER A 132 -7.03 -21.57 9.59
CA SER A 132 -7.38 -21.26 10.97
C SER A 132 -8.88 -21.41 11.23
N TYR A 133 -9.19 -21.85 12.45
CA TYR A 133 -10.55 -22.02 12.98
C TYR A 133 -10.95 -20.91 13.96
N LYS A 134 -10.13 -19.85 14.10
CA LYS A 134 -10.44 -18.76 15.03
C LYS A 134 -11.59 -17.92 14.48
N TYR A 135 -12.76 -18.14 15.08
CA TYR A 135 -13.99 -17.45 14.74
C TYR A 135 -14.15 -16.18 15.58
N LEU A 136 -14.43 -15.06 14.92
CA LEU A 136 -14.77 -13.80 15.58
C LEU A 136 -16.14 -13.35 15.09
N GLU A 137 -17.09 -13.23 16.04
CA GLU A 137 -18.48 -12.89 15.78
C GLU A 137 -18.64 -11.56 15.02
N ILE A 138 -17.81 -10.56 15.34
CA ILE A 138 -17.85 -9.23 14.70
C ILE A 138 -17.71 -9.29 13.18
N PHE A 139 -17.05 -10.32 12.66
CA PHE A 139 -16.82 -10.52 11.24
C PHE A 139 -17.82 -11.47 10.58
N ASP A 140 -18.71 -12.10 11.32
CA ASP A 140 -19.66 -13.05 10.76
C ASP A 140 -20.76 -12.36 9.95
N GLU A 141 -20.93 -12.80 8.70
CA GLU A 141 -21.91 -12.22 7.78
C GLU A 141 -23.36 -12.50 8.19
N LYS A 142 -23.65 -13.63 8.84
CA LYS A 142 -25.00 -13.99 9.29
C LYS A 142 -25.39 -13.20 10.55
N LEU A 143 -24.47 -13.04 11.49
CA LEU A 143 -24.70 -12.26 12.72
C LEU A 143 -24.82 -10.78 12.43
N HIS A 144 -24.04 -10.25 11.48
CA HIS A 144 -24.29 -8.92 11.01
C HIS A 144 -24.23 -8.74 9.47
N PRO A 145 -25.39 -8.83 8.79
CA PRO A 145 -25.42 -8.81 7.33
C PRO A 145 -25.14 -7.42 6.77
N LEU A 146 -24.47 -7.37 5.61
CA LEU A 146 -24.19 -6.13 4.88
C LEU A 146 -25.29 -5.77 3.87
N THR A 147 -26.25 -6.67 3.65
CA THR A 147 -27.33 -6.54 2.66
C THR A 147 -28.64 -7.01 3.27
N ARG A 148 -29.76 -6.49 2.77
CA ARG A 148 -31.12 -6.97 3.08
C ARG A 148 -31.40 -8.42 2.73
N ASP A 149 -30.74 -8.96 1.71
CA ASP A 149 -30.97 -10.32 1.28
C ASP A 149 -30.57 -11.29 2.40
N PRO A 150 -31.42 -12.29 2.73
CA PRO A 150 -31.10 -13.24 3.78
C PRO A 150 -29.83 -14.01 3.42
N VAL A 151 -28.91 -14.09 4.38
CA VAL A 151 -27.67 -14.84 4.22
C VAL A 151 -28.02 -16.33 4.07
N PRO A 152 -27.60 -17.00 2.99
CA PRO A 152 -27.88 -18.42 2.78
C PRO A 152 -27.34 -19.29 3.93
N GLU A 153 -27.98 -20.44 4.18
CA GLU A 153 -27.51 -21.36 5.23
C GLU A 153 -26.14 -21.99 4.92
N ASP A 154 -25.71 -21.98 3.66
CA ASP A 154 -24.41 -22.47 3.19
C ASP A 154 -23.40 -21.35 2.88
N TYR A 155 -23.61 -20.14 3.42
CA TYR A 155 -22.77 -18.96 3.16
C TYR A 155 -21.28 -19.14 3.49
N ASP A 156 -20.96 -19.96 4.48
CA ASP A 156 -19.59 -20.22 4.95
C ASP A 156 -18.92 -21.39 4.22
N ARG A 157 -19.67 -22.13 3.39
CA ARG A 157 -19.27 -23.44 2.88
C ARG A 157 -18.40 -23.37 1.63
N TYR A 158 -18.66 -22.41 0.76
CA TYR A 158 -18.00 -22.31 -0.54
C TYR A 158 -17.30 -20.97 -0.71
N PRO A 159 -16.01 -20.95 -1.09
CA PRO A 159 -15.29 -19.70 -1.32
C PRO A 159 -15.96 -18.91 -2.46
N PRO A 160 -16.09 -17.58 -2.31
CA PRO A 160 -16.67 -16.74 -3.35
C PRO A 160 -15.77 -16.72 -4.58
N GLU A 161 -16.37 -16.56 -5.74
CA GLU A 161 -15.62 -16.33 -6.97
C GLU A 161 -14.86 -15.00 -6.89
N HIS A 162 -13.67 -14.94 -7.49
CA HIS A 162 -12.89 -13.71 -7.62
C HIS A 162 -13.73 -12.53 -8.15
N ARG A 163 -14.64 -12.79 -9.08
CA ARG A 163 -15.54 -11.77 -9.64
C ARG A 163 -16.48 -11.16 -8.60
N GLN A 164 -16.95 -11.94 -7.62
CA GLN A 164 -17.82 -11.45 -6.55
C GLN A 164 -17.05 -10.52 -5.62
N ILE A 165 -15.82 -10.91 -5.23
CA ILE A 165 -14.92 -10.10 -4.43
C ILE A 165 -14.59 -8.78 -5.16
N TYR A 166 -14.24 -8.86 -6.45
CA TYR A 166 -13.95 -7.68 -7.26
C TYR A 166 -15.14 -6.73 -7.35
N LYS A 167 -16.36 -7.24 -7.55
CA LYS A 167 -17.58 -6.41 -7.59
C LYS A 167 -17.82 -5.69 -6.25
N PHE A 168 -17.59 -6.37 -5.13
CA PHE A 168 -17.73 -5.79 -3.80
C PHE A 168 -16.76 -4.63 -3.60
N ILE A 169 -15.46 -4.88 -3.76
CA ILE A 169 -14.40 -3.86 -3.60
C ILE A 169 -14.62 -2.70 -4.58
N ARG A 170 -14.89 -3.00 -5.86
CA ARG A 170 -15.13 -1.96 -6.88
C ARG A 170 -16.32 -1.07 -6.54
N THR A 171 -17.39 -1.62 -5.97
CA THR A 171 -18.57 -0.83 -5.57
C THR A 171 -18.19 0.17 -4.50
N LEU A 172 -17.46 -0.26 -3.45
CA LEU A 172 -16.98 0.62 -2.38
C LEU A 172 -16.04 1.70 -2.91
N PHE A 173 -15.01 1.31 -3.69
CA PHE A 173 -14.02 2.25 -4.22
C PHE A 173 -14.63 3.30 -5.15
N ASN A 174 -15.58 2.91 -6.01
CA ASN A 174 -16.24 3.87 -6.91
C ASN A 174 -17.18 4.81 -6.15
N ALA A 175 -17.92 4.30 -5.16
CA ALA A 175 -18.92 5.09 -4.45
C ALA A 175 -18.26 6.06 -3.44
N ALA A 176 -17.22 5.61 -2.74
CA ALA A 176 -16.43 6.41 -1.81
C ALA A 176 -15.25 7.16 -2.47
N GLN A 177 -15.13 7.08 -3.81
CA GLN A 177 -14.08 7.74 -4.60
C GLN A 177 -12.64 7.44 -4.15
N LEU A 178 -12.39 6.22 -3.70
CA LEU A 178 -11.10 5.81 -3.14
C LEU A 178 -10.01 5.63 -4.21
N THR A 179 -8.78 5.90 -3.80
CA THR A 179 -7.58 5.87 -4.65
C THR A 179 -6.94 4.47 -4.76
N ALA A 180 -6.02 4.28 -5.70
CA ALA A 180 -5.37 2.99 -5.91
C ALA A 180 -4.47 2.62 -4.73
N GLU A 181 -3.88 3.63 -4.12
CA GLU A 181 -3.03 3.56 -2.94
C GLU A 181 -3.81 3.02 -1.74
N CYS A 182 -5.06 3.43 -1.55
CA CYS A 182 -5.96 2.90 -0.53
C CYS A 182 -6.16 1.37 -0.66
N ALA A 183 -6.23 0.84 -1.88
CA ALA A 183 -6.32 -0.61 -2.11
C ALA A 183 -5.05 -1.37 -1.69
N ILE A 184 -3.88 -0.74 -1.77
CA ILE A 184 -2.61 -1.33 -1.34
C ILE A 184 -2.54 -1.32 0.19
N ILE A 185 -2.87 -0.19 0.82
CA ILE A 185 -2.94 -0.07 2.30
C ILE A 185 -3.96 -1.06 2.89
N THR A 186 -5.09 -1.27 2.22
CA THR A 186 -6.08 -2.30 2.59
C THR A 186 -5.43 -3.68 2.70
N LEU A 187 -4.59 -4.09 1.74
CA LEU A 187 -3.90 -5.38 1.79
C LEU A 187 -2.90 -5.47 2.95
N VAL A 188 -2.22 -4.37 3.29
CA VAL A 188 -1.33 -4.31 4.47
C VAL A 188 -2.13 -4.57 5.74
N TYR A 189 -3.28 -3.90 5.91
CA TYR A 189 -4.13 -4.07 7.08
C TYR A 189 -4.77 -5.45 7.18
N LEU A 190 -5.10 -6.07 6.04
CA LEU A 190 -5.56 -7.45 6.02
C LEU A 190 -4.46 -8.40 6.52
N GLU A 191 -3.22 -8.29 6.04
CA GLU A 191 -2.15 -9.19 6.51
C GLU A 191 -1.76 -8.94 7.98
N ARG A 192 -1.81 -7.69 8.45
CA ARG A 192 -1.67 -7.38 9.88
C ARG A 192 -2.77 -8.04 10.69
N LEU A 193 -4.03 -7.95 10.27
CA LEU A 193 -5.15 -8.61 10.95
C LEU A 193 -4.93 -10.13 11.00
N LEU A 194 -4.60 -10.73 9.85
CA LEU A 194 -4.35 -12.17 9.74
C LEU A 194 -3.24 -12.64 10.70
N THR A 195 -2.21 -11.81 10.90
CA THR A 195 -1.08 -12.13 11.78
C THR A 195 -1.40 -11.86 13.25
N TYR A 196 -1.84 -10.65 13.59
CA TYR A 196 -1.97 -10.21 14.99
C TYR A 196 -3.18 -10.83 15.68
N ALA A 197 -4.30 -10.94 14.96
CA ALA A 197 -5.51 -11.54 15.50
C ALA A 197 -5.55 -13.05 15.31
N GLU A 198 -4.62 -13.64 14.54
CA GLU A 198 -4.59 -15.06 14.16
C GLU A 198 -5.90 -15.55 13.52
N VAL A 199 -6.58 -14.63 12.84
CA VAL A 199 -7.84 -14.87 12.12
C VAL A 199 -7.49 -15.23 10.69
N ASP A 200 -8.24 -16.16 10.07
CA ASP A 200 -8.21 -16.34 8.62
C ASP A 200 -9.45 -15.73 7.97
N ILE A 201 -9.27 -15.28 6.73
CA ILE A 201 -10.40 -14.86 5.89
C ILE A 201 -11.06 -16.14 5.35
N THR A 202 -12.35 -16.30 5.59
CA THR A 202 -13.18 -17.45 5.22
C THR A 202 -14.40 -16.98 4.40
N PRO A 203 -15.14 -17.89 3.76
CA PRO A 203 -16.31 -17.51 2.97
C PRO A 203 -17.41 -16.81 3.78
N GLY A 204 -17.50 -17.10 5.08
CA GLY A 204 -18.52 -16.51 5.97
C GLY A 204 -18.15 -15.16 6.59
N ASN A 205 -16.88 -14.73 6.49
CA ASN A 205 -16.40 -13.51 7.16
C ASN A 205 -15.74 -12.46 6.25
N TRP A 206 -15.41 -12.83 5.00
CA TRP A 206 -14.54 -12.01 4.15
C TRP A 206 -15.09 -10.62 3.86
N LYS A 207 -16.41 -10.46 3.70
CA LYS A 207 -16.98 -9.15 3.37
C LYS A 207 -16.76 -8.16 4.49
N ARG A 208 -16.99 -8.58 5.74
CA ARG A 208 -16.80 -7.73 6.93
C ARG A 208 -15.33 -7.42 7.17
N ILE A 209 -14.45 -8.42 7.04
CA ILE A 209 -13.01 -8.21 7.19
C ILE A 209 -12.49 -7.21 6.14
N VAL A 210 -12.87 -7.39 4.87
CA VAL A 210 -12.46 -6.50 3.79
C VAL A 210 -13.05 -5.10 3.98
N LEU A 211 -14.31 -4.98 4.41
CA LEU A 211 -14.92 -3.70 4.73
C LEU A 211 -14.16 -2.97 5.84
N GLY A 212 -13.88 -3.64 6.96
CA GLY A 212 -13.12 -3.07 8.09
C GLY A 212 -11.75 -2.54 7.66
N ALA A 213 -11.02 -3.31 6.85
CA ALA A 213 -9.73 -2.89 6.31
C ALA A 213 -9.84 -1.65 5.39
N ILE A 214 -10.86 -1.60 4.54
CA ILE A 214 -11.11 -0.46 3.63
C ILE A 214 -11.48 0.80 4.42
N LEU A 215 -12.34 0.68 5.45
CA LEU A 215 -12.72 1.80 6.31
C LEU A 215 -11.48 2.47 6.90
N LEU A 216 -10.59 1.68 7.51
CA LEU A 216 -9.35 2.21 8.09
C LEU A 216 -8.41 2.78 7.03
N ALA A 217 -8.21 2.08 5.92
CA ALA A 217 -7.33 2.56 4.85
C ALA A 217 -7.81 3.90 4.30
N SER A 218 -9.12 4.05 4.09
CA SER A 218 -9.71 5.29 3.57
C SER A 218 -9.59 6.48 4.51
N LYS A 219 -9.52 6.24 5.82
CA LYS A 219 -9.38 7.32 6.82
C LYS A 219 -7.94 7.72 7.09
N VAL A 220 -7.01 6.77 6.99
CA VAL A 220 -5.60 7.01 7.30
C VAL A 220 -4.84 7.54 6.08
N TRP A 221 -5.19 7.07 4.89
CA TRP A 221 -4.44 7.41 3.67
C TRP A 221 -5.02 8.57 2.87
N ASP A 222 -6.35 8.77 2.91
CA ASP A 222 -7.00 9.82 2.15
C ASP A 222 -7.04 11.14 2.93
N ASP A 223 -6.64 12.24 2.28
CA ASP A 223 -6.73 13.58 2.85
C ASP A 223 -8.19 14.02 3.02
N GLN A 224 -9.12 13.41 2.28
CA GLN A 224 -10.56 13.60 2.40
C GLN A 224 -11.20 12.33 2.94
N ALA A 225 -11.02 12.08 4.24
CA ALA A 225 -11.57 10.91 4.89
C ALA A 225 -13.10 10.82 4.76
N VAL A 226 -13.58 9.64 4.35
CA VAL A 226 -15.01 9.32 4.21
C VAL A 226 -15.58 8.92 5.57
N TRP A 227 -16.74 9.46 5.93
CA TRP A 227 -17.35 9.23 7.23
C TRP A 227 -18.13 7.90 7.21
N ASN A 228 -18.28 7.25 8.37
CA ASN A 228 -19.00 5.97 8.44
C ASN A 228 -20.46 6.08 7.99
N VAL A 229 -21.08 7.25 8.19
CA VAL A 229 -22.44 7.53 7.70
C VAL A 229 -22.52 7.48 6.17
N ASP A 230 -21.46 7.87 5.46
CA ASP A 230 -21.41 7.80 4.00
C ASP A 230 -21.33 6.35 3.54
N TYR A 231 -20.57 5.50 4.24
CA TYR A 231 -20.56 4.06 3.99
C TYR A 231 -21.93 3.41 4.23
N CYS A 232 -22.70 3.88 5.21
CA CYS A 232 -24.09 3.42 5.41
C CYS A 232 -25.01 3.86 4.27
N GLN A 233 -24.73 4.96 3.54
CA GLN A 233 -25.49 5.32 2.34
C GLN A 233 -25.19 4.38 1.16
N ILE A 234 -23.94 3.88 1.08
CA ILE A 234 -23.51 2.90 0.08
C ILE A 234 -24.11 1.52 0.41
N LEU A 235 -23.99 1.10 1.67
CA LEU A 235 -24.50 -0.14 2.22
C LEU A 235 -25.75 0.15 3.07
N LYS A 236 -26.86 0.46 2.38
CA LYS A 236 -28.11 1.04 2.91
C LYS A 236 -28.75 0.36 4.12
N ASP A 237 -28.32 -0.85 4.45
CA ASP A 237 -28.93 -1.71 5.46
C ASP A 237 -28.05 -1.90 6.70
N ILE A 238 -26.91 -1.21 6.78
CA ILE A 238 -26.01 -1.23 7.94
C ILE A 238 -26.27 -0.01 8.82
N SER A 239 -26.31 -0.21 10.13
CA SER A 239 -26.42 0.89 11.09
C SER A 239 -25.08 1.58 11.29
N VAL A 240 -25.11 2.87 11.63
CA VAL A 240 -23.89 3.64 11.92
C VAL A 240 -23.18 3.05 13.15
N GLU A 241 -23.93 2.53 14.11
CA GLU A 241 -23.42 1.86 15.31
C GLU A 241 -22.61 0.60 14.96
N ASP A 242 -23.13 -0.27 14.08
CA ASP A 242 -22.43 -1.47 13.63
C ASP A 242 -21.16 -1.11 12.85
N MET A 243 -21.23 -0.08 12.00
CA MET A 243 -20.05 0.40 11.25
C MET A 243 -18.96 0.96 12.17
N ASN A 244 -19.35 1.76 13.17
CA ASN A 244 -18.43 2.31 14.17
C ASN A 244 -17.79 1.20 15.02
N GLU A 245 -18.59 0.20 15.41
CA GLU A 245 -18.10 -0.93 16.20
C GLU A 245 -17.14 -1.80 15.39
N LEU A 246 -17.46 -2.09 14.12
CA LEU A 246 -16.55 -2.80 13.21
C LEU A 246 -15.21 -2.07 13.08
N GLU A 247 -15.23 -0.75 12.89
CA GLU A 247 -14.02 0.06 12.82
C GLU A 247 -13.20 0.00 14.11
N ARG A 248 -13.87 0.17 15.26
CA ARG A 248 -13.22 0.15 16.58
C ARG A 248 -12.54 -1.20 16.84
N GLN A 249 -13.26 -2.29 16.61
CA GLN A 249 -12.75 -3.65 16.80
C GLN A 249 -11.58 -3.94 15.85
N PHE A 250 -11.66 -3.49 14.60
CA PHE A 250 -10.57 -3.65 13.65
C PHE A 250 -9.30 -2.89 14.11
N LEU A 251 -9.43 -1.65 14.60
CA LEU A 251 -8.31 -0.90 15.16
C LEU A 251 -7.66 -1.58 16.36
N GLU A 252 -8.48 -2.12 17.26
CA GLU A 252 -8.00 -2.86 18.44
C GLU A 252 -7.25 -4.14 18.06
N MET A 253 -7.76 -4.90 17.08
CA MET A 253 -7.09 -6.08 16.54
C MET A 253 -5.77 -5.74 15.83
N LEU A 254 -5.66 -4.55 15.23
CA LEU A 254 -4.40 -4.04 14.69
C LEU A 254 -3.47 -3.48 15.77
N GLN A 255 -3.88 -3.50 17.03
CA GLN A 255 -3.16 -2.87 18.15
C GLN A 255 -2.80 -1.41 17.86
N PHE A 256 -3.68 -0.72 17.12
CA PHE A 256 -3.47 0.64 16.63
C PHE A 256 -2.20 0.83 15.76
N ASN A 257 -1.61 -0.26 15.24
CA ASN A 257 -0.52 -0.18 14.28
C ASN A 257 -1.06 0.14 12.88
N ILE A 258 -1.39 1.41 12.66
CA ILE A 258 -1.90 1.94 11.40
C ILE A 258 -0.81 2.57 10.52
N ASN A 259 0.40 2.77 11.06
CA ASN A 259 1.47 3.39 10.28
C ASN A 259 1.96 2.43 9.18
N VAL A 260 2.03 2.91 7.94
CA VAL A 260 2.55 2.15 6.81
C VAL A 260 3.76 2.88 6.21
N PRO A 261 4.99 2.42 6.52
CA PRO A 261 6.19 2.99 5.92
C PRO A 261 6.19 2.87 4.39
N SER A 262 6.85 3.81 3.71
CA SER A 262 6.94 3.80 2.23
C SER A 262 7.59 2.52 1.67
N SER A 263 8.49 1.89 2.43
CA SER A 263 9.10 0.61 2.06
C SER A 263 8.08 -0.54 2.03
N VAL A 264 7.19 -0.57 3.02
CA VAL A 264 6.10 -1.55 3.11
C VAL A 264 5.12 -1.32 1.99
N TYR A 265 4.67 -0.08 1.79
CA TYR A 265 3.80 0.27 0.66
C TYR A 265 4.40 -0.19 -0.69
N ALA A 266 5.67 0.13 -0.94
CA ALA A 266 6.35 -0.24 -2.18
C ALA A 266 6.46 -1.75 -2.36
N LYS A 267 6.76 -2.49 -1.28
CA LYS A 267 6.77 -3.96 -1.27
C LYS A 267 5.41 -4.51 -1.71
N TYR A 268 4.31 -4.10 -1.07
CA TYR A 268 2.97 -4.58 -1.43
C TYR A 268 2.59 -4.19 -2.86
N TYR A 269 2.96 -3.00 -3.33
CA TYR A 269 2.76 -2.61 -4.73
C TYR A 269 3.45 -3.56 -5.71
N PHE A 270 4.74 -3.86 -5.50
CA PHE A 270 5.50 -4.73 -6.42
C PHE A 270 5.08 -6.20 -6.33
N ASP A 271 4.73 -6.69 -5.14
CA ASP A 271 4.21 -8.05 -4.96
C ASP A 271 2.84 -8.20 -5.62
N LEU A 272 1.97 -7.19 -5.51
CA LEU A 272 0.67 -7.17 -6.18
C LEU A 272 0.82 -7.15 -7.71
N ARG A 273 1.80 -6.40 -8.22
CA ARG A 273 2.12 -6.39 -9.66
C ARG A 273 2.65 -7.73 -10.14
N SER A 274 3.50 -8.38 -9.34
CA SER A 274 3.98 -9.74 -9.63
C SER A 274 2.83 -10.75 -9.67
N LEU A 275 1.86 -10.62 -8.76
CA LEU A 275 0.63 -11.42 -8.78
C LEU A 275 -0.16 -11.19 -10.07
N ALA A 276 -0.34 -9.92 -10.47
CA ALA A 276 -1.02 -9.55 -11.71
C ALA A 276 -0.38 -10.18 -12.94
N GLU A 277 0.96 -10.14 -13.02
CA GLU A 277 1.74 -10.72 -14.13
C GLU A 277 1.58 -12.24 -14.20
N SER A 278 1.59 -12.92 -13.06
CA SER A 278 1.42 -14.38 -13.01
C SER A 278 0.03 -14.86 -13.44
N ASN A 279 -0.99 -14.00 -13.33
CA ASN A 279 -2.39 -14.32 -13.57
C ASN A 279 -2.96 -13.60 -14.82
N ASP A 280 -2.10 -13.09 -15.71
CA ASP A 280 -2.46 -12.38 -16.95
C ASP A 280 -3.46 -11.22 -16.73
N LEU A 281 -3.37 -10.55 -15.57
CA LEU A 281 -4.20 -9.40 -15.20
C LEU A 281 -3.53 -8.05 -15.50
N THR A 282 -2.30 -8.05 -16.02
CA THR A 282 -1.59 -6.82 -16.37
C THR A 282 -2.27 -6.09 -17.52
N PHE A 283 -2.27 -4.75 -17.45
CA PHE A 283 -2.65 -3.97 -18.62
C PHE A 283 -1.50 -4.01 -19.64
N PRO A 284 -1.82 -4.07 -20.94
CA PRO A 284 -0.79 -4.05 -21.97
C PRO A 284 -0.01 -2.75 -21.87
N ALA A 285 1.32 -2.86 -21.82
CA ALA A 285 2.18 -1.70 -21.91
C ALA A 285 2.04 -1.10 -23.33
N GLU A 286 1.84 0.21 -23.40
CA GLU A 286 1.71 0.93 -24.68
C GLU A 286 3.04 1.58 -25.05
N PRO A 287 3.36 1.70 -26.36
CA PRO A 287 4.55 2.43 -26.77
C PRO A 287 4.46 3.89 -26.31
N LEU A 288 5.58 4.43 -25.84
CA LEU A 288 5.69 5.81 -25.40
C LEU A 288 5.46 6.74 -26.60
N SER A 289 4.33 7.44 -26.60
CA SER A 289 4.02 8.44 -27.63
C SER A 289 4.84 9.72 -27.46
N LYS A 290 4.97 10.49 -28.55
CA LYS A 290 5.62 11.83 -28.53
C LYS A 290 5.01 12.76 -27.48
N GLU A 291 3.68 12.80 -27.42
CA GLU A 291 2.95 13.63 -26.47
C GLU A 291 3.20 13.19 -25.01
N ARG A 292 3.19 11.88 -24.75
CA ARG A 292 3.45 11.32 -23.43
C ARG A 292 4.88 11.58 -22.99
N ALA A 293 5.85 11.46 -23.89
CA ALA A 293 7.25 11.77 -23.59
C ALA A 293 7.44 13.25 -23.23
N GLN A 294 6.82 14.17 -23.98
CA GLN A 294 6.87 15.60 -23.66
C GLN A 294 6.25 15.92 -22.29
N LYS A 295 5.12 15.29 -21.97
CA LYS A 295 4.46 15.44 -20.66
C LYS A 295 5.36 14.94 -19.52
N LEU A 296 5.98 13.77 -19.70
CA LEU A 296 6.92 13.20 -18.71
C LEU A 296 8.17 14.07 -18.54
N GLU A 297 8.72 14.62 -19.63
CA GLU A 297 9.87 15.53 -19.56
C GLU A 297 9.52 16.82 -18.81
N ALA A 298 8.33 17.38 -19.06
CA ALA A 298 7.84 18.55 -18.32
C ALA A 298 7.69 18.26 -16.82
N MET A 299 7.10 17.12 -16.45
CA MET A 299 6.99 16.69 -15.06
C MET A 299 8.36 16.48 -14.39
N SER A 300 9.31 15.88 -15.11
CA SER A 300 10.68 15.67 -14.62
C SER A 300 11.37 16.99 -14.30
N ARG A 301 11.26 18.00 -15.18
CA ARG A 301 11.84 19.33 -14.94
C ARG A 301 11.27 20.01 -13.69
N ILE A 302 9.95 19.92 -13.48
CA ILE A 302 9.30 20.45 -12.29
C ILE A 302 9.83 19.77 -11.02
N MET A 303 10.02 18.44 -11.06
CA MET A 303 10.55 17.68 -9.93
C MET A 303 12.02 18.03 -9.66
N GLU A 304 12.83 18.18 -10.69
CA GLU A 304 14.22 18.62 -10.55
C GLU A 304 14.33 20.00 -9.89
N ASP A 305 13.50 20.96 -10.32
CA ASP A 305 13.43 22.27 -9.69
C ASP A 305 13.02 22.20 -8.21
N LYS A 306 12.09 21.30 -7.86
CA LYS A 306 11.67 21.07 -6.47
C LYS A 306 12.79 20.45 -5.63
N MET A 307 13.54 19.50 -6.19
CA MET A 307 14.68 18.89 -5.51
C MET A 307 15.80 19.90 -5.25
N LEU A 308 16.11 20.74 -6.23
CA LEU A 308 17.09 21.82 -6.10
C LEU A 308 16.67 22.82 -5.01
N ARG A 309 15.40 23.24 -5.00
CA ARG A 309 14.87 24.13 -3.95
C ARG A 309 14.95 23.54 -2.55
N ASN A 310 14.76 22.23 -2.42
CA ASN A 310 14.75 21.55 -1.13
C ASN A 310 16.13 21.01 -0.71
N ASN A 311 17.21 21.32 -1.44
CA ASN A 311 18.57 20.78 -1.21
C ASN A 311 18.62 19.25 -1.07
N ILE A 312 17.70 18.54 -1.73
CA ILE A 312 17.69 17.08 -1.71
C ILE A 312 18.81 16.60 -2.65
N LYS A 313 19.77 15.84 -2.10
CA LYS A 313 20.91 15.33 -2.87
C LYS A 313 20.40 14.41 -4.00
N LYS A 314 20.83 14.69 -5.23
CA LYS A 314 20.69 13.76 -6.36
C LYS A 314 21.44 12.46 -6.02
N TRP A 315 20.92 11.33 -6.49
CA TRP A 315 21.60 10.05 -6.36
C TRP A 315 22.91 10.07 -7.16
N SER A 316 23.98 9.50 -6.61
CA SER A 316 25.34 9.51 -7.20
C SER A 316 25.43 8.89 -8.60
N SER A 317 24.46 8.06 -8.98
CA SER A 317 24.32 7.51 -10.32
C SER A 317 24.04 8.55 -11.42
N LEU A 318 23.68 9.79 -11.03
CA LEU A 318 23.37 10.89 -11.94
C LEU A 318 24.57 11.85 -12.14
N ASP A 319 25.59 11.77 -11.29
CA ASP A 319 26.74 12.67 -11.36
C ASP A 319 27.61 12.44 -12.61
N ASN A 320 27.65 11.19 -13.11
CA ASN A 320 28.37 10.84 -14.34
C ASN A 320 27.67 11.31 -15.63
N VAL A 321 26.45 11.86 -15.54
CA VAL A 321 25.67 12.29 -16.71
C VAL A 321 25.98 13.74 -17.09
N ASN A 322 26.47 14.55 -16.14
CA ASN A 322 26.64 16.00 -16.30
C ASN A 322 28.08 16.48 -16.52
N PHE A 323 29.09 15.61 -16.40
CA PHE A 323 30.51 16.03 -16.44
C PHE A 323 31.24 15.79 -17.77
N ALA A 324 30.53 15.56 -18.89
CA ALA A 324 31.16 15.47 -20.20
C ALA A 324 30.46 16.35 -21.24
N ASN A 325 30.99 17.57 -21.38
CA ASN A 325 30.84 18.50 -22.51
C ASN A 325 29.48 19.14 -22.80
N GLN A 326 29.57 20.46 -23.06
CA GLN A 326 28.57 21.27 -23.74
C GLN A 326 28.01 20.54 -24.97
N GLY A 327 26.77 20.13 -24.86
CA GLY A 327 26.06 19.38 -25.87
C GLY A 327 25.02 18.57 -25.14
N SER A 328 23.78 19.06 -25.13
CA SER A 328 22.64 18.29 -24.64
C SER A 328 22.64 16.96 -25.38
N ARG A 329 23.12 15.89 -24.73
CA ARG A 329 22.83 14.53 -25.18
C ARG A 329 21.33 14.37 -25.05
N LYS A 330 20.62 14.70 -26.13
CA LYS A 330 19.23 14.31 -26.32
C LYS A 330 19.26 12.79 -26.33
N SER A 331 18.76 12.17 -25.27
CA SER A 331 18.38 10.77 -25.33
C SER A 331 17.28 10.68 -26.38
N ILE A 332 17.65 10.31 -27.61
CA ILE A 332 16.70 10.15 -28.71
C ILE A 332 16.00 8.81 -28.47
N ALA A 333 14.87 8.84 -27.78
CA ALA A 333 13.89 7.78 -27.90
C ALA A 333 13.21 7.93 -29.27
N ILE A 334 13.14 6.85 -30.05
CA ILE A 334 12.41 6.84 -31.32
C ILE A 334 10.95 6.57 -30.97
N LEU A 335 10.22 7.66 -30.74
CA LEU A 335 8.81 7.62 -30.37
C LEU A 335 7.97 7.39 -31.64
N SER A 336 7.12 6.35 -31.60
CA SER A 336 6.18 6.01 -32.67
C SER A 336 5.09 7.06 -32.83
#